data_AF-A0A3S3G5F6-F1
#
_entry.id   AF-A0A3S3G5F6-F1
#
_cell.length_a   1.000
_cell.length_b   1.000
_cell.length_c   1.000
_cell.angle_alpha   90.00
_cell.angle_beta   90.00
_cell.angle_gamma   90.00
#
_symmetry.space_group_name_H-M   'P 1'
#
loop_
_entity.id
_entity.type
_entity.pdbx_description
1 polymer ?
#
loop_
_entity_poly.entity_id
_entity_poly.type
_entity_poly.pdbx_seq_one_letter_code
_entity_poly.pdbx_strand_id
1 'polypeptide(L)' 'MDKAPPKFSLLERIKLAIRYGDLSPTNDPAELIRRDEVFERMQRIVVLVIKLAFVGFAVSAIIATVVINYH' A
#
# COMPACT_ATOMS: atom_id res chain seq x y z
N MET A 1 1.84 -33.45 16.83
CA MET A 1 0.48 -32.89 17.04
C MET A 1 0.02 -32.29 15.73
N ASP A 2 -0.71 -33.08 14.94
CA ASP A 2 -1.28 -32.65 13.67
C ASP A 2 -2.43 -31.68 13.92
N LYS A 3 -2.17 -30.38 13.80
CA LYS A 3 -3.23 -29.36 13.80
C LYS A 3 -3.87 -29.38 12.42
N ALA A 4 -5.04 -30.00 12.31
CA ALA A 4 -5.89 -29.90 11.13
C ALA A 4 -6.07 -28.41 10.78
N PRO A 5 -5.81 -27.99 9.53
CA PRO A 5 -5.92 -26.58 9.16
C PRO A 5 -7.37 -26.12 9.33
N PRO A 6 -7.61 -24.92 9.86
CA PRO A 6 -8.96 -24.38 10.03
C PRO A 6 -9.67 -24.36 8.67
N LYS A 7 -10.86 -24.97 8.61
CA LYS A 7 -11.75 -24.93 7.44
C LYS A 7 -12.36 -23.54 7.31
N PHE A 8 -11.59 -22.57 6.81
CA PHE A 8 -12.15 -21.30 6.37
C PHE A 8 -13.18 -21.53 5.28
N SER A 9 -14.30 -20.80 5.35
CA SER A 9 -15.31 -20.85 4.30
C SER A 9 -14.71 -20.39 2.97
N LEU A 10 -15.28 -20.86 1.86
CA LEU A 10 -14.80 -20.52 0.51
C LEU A 10 -14.76 -19.00 0.27
N LEU A 11 -15.69 -18.28 0.92
CA LEU A 11 -15.81 -16.83 0.86
C LEU A 11 -14.70 -16.11 1.65
N GLU A 12 -14.29 -16.63 2.80
CA GLU A 12 -13.14 -16.11 3.57
C GLU A 12 -11.82 -16.36 2.86
N ARG A 13 -11.67 -17.53 2.21
CA ARG A 13 -10.50 -17.82 1.36
C ARG A 13 -10.39 -16.86 0.20
N ILE A 14 -11.50 -16.57 -0.48
CA ILE A 14 -11.53 -15.59 -1.58
C ILE A 14 -11.20 -14.18 -1.04
N LYS A 15 -11.75 -13.77 0.10
CA LYS A 15 -11.41 -12.48 0.71
C LYS A 15 -9.93 -12.37 1.08
N LEU A 16 -9.34 -13.41 1.67
CA LEU A 16 -7.90 -13.42 1.95
C LEU A 16 -7.06 -13.45 0.66
N ALA A 17 -7.48 -14.21 -0.35
CA ALA A 17 -6.78 -14.28 -1.63
C ALA A 17 -6.79 -12.93 -2.36
N ILE A 18 -7.90 -12.20 -2.33
CA ILE A 18 -7.99 -10.85 -2.88
C ILE A 18 -7.14 -9.87 -2.08
N ARG A 19 -7.14 -9.98 -0.75
CA ARG A 19 -6.43 -9.05 0.13
C ARG A 19 -4.91 -9.22 0.09
N TYR A 20 -4.42 -10.46 -0.03
CA TYR A 20 -3.00 -10.79 0.05
C TYR A 20 -2.42 -11.31 -1.27
N GLY A 21 -3.21 -11.44 -2.33
CA GLY A 21 -2.79 -11.90 -3.66
C GLY A 21 -2.45 -13.39 -3.74
N ASP A 22 -2.91 -14.20 -2.77
CA ASP A 22 -2.45 -15.58 -2.58
C ASP A 22 -3.62 -16.57 -2.54
N LEU A 23 -3.64 -17.54 -3.47
CA LEU A 23 -4.70 -18.56 -3.59
C LEU A 23 -4.67 -19.62 -2.46
N SER A 24 -3.56 -19.70 -1.72
CA SER A 24 -3.46 -20.45 -0.46
C SER A 24 -2.98 -19.53 0.65
N PRO A 25 -3.87 -18.68 1.18
CA PRO A 25 -3.47 -17.73 2.19
C PRO A 25 -2.94 -18.44 3.43
N THR A 26 -1.78 -18.00 3.91
CA THR A 26 -1.28 -18.42 5.22
C THR A 26 -2.32 -18.10 6.28
N ASN A 27 -2.68 -19.12 7.06
CA ASN A 27 -3.67 -19.03 8.15
C ASN A 27 -3.05 -18.55 9.46
N ASP A 28 -1.77 -18.20 9.46
CA ASP A 28 -1.06 -17.74 10.65
C ASP A 28 -1.29 -16.23 10.85
N PRO A 29 -2.03 -15.80 11.89
CA PRO A 29 -2.32 -14.40 12.12
C PRO A 29 -1.05 -13.55 12.30
N ALA A 30 0.05 -14.14 12.78
CA ALA A 30 1.32 -13.43 12.94
C ALA A 30 1.91 -12.98 11.60
N GLU A 31 1.78 -13.81 10.56
CA GLU A 31 2.30 -13.51 9.22
C GLU A 31 1.41 -12.47 8.50
N LEU A 32 0.09 -12.51 8.72
CA LEU A 32 -0.84 -11.51 8.17
C LEU A 32 -0.59 -10.12 8.76
N ILE A 33 -0.41 -10.03 10.08
CA ILE A 33 -0.07 -8.77 10.78
C ILE A 33 1.26 -8.21 10.26
N ARG A 34 2.26 -9.08 10.04
CA ARG A 34 3.57 -8.68 9.52
C ARG A 34 3.48 -8.08 8.11
N ARG A 35 2.66 -8.67 7.24
CA ARG A 35 2.42 -8.14 5.88
C ARG A 35 1.68 -6.81 5.91
N ASP A 36 0.67 -6.67 6.76
CA ASP A 36 -0.07 -5.42 6.92
C ASP A 36 0.83 -4.28 7.44
N GLU A 37 1.74 -4.55 8.38
CA GLU A 37 2.68 -3.54 8.90
C GLU A 37 3.68 -3.07 7.83
N VAL A 38 4.17 -4.00 6.99
CA VAL A 38 5.04 -3.66 5.85
C VAL A 38 4.27 -2.84 4.82
N PHE A 39 3.02 -3.20 4.53
CA PHE A 39 2.17 -2.48 3.61
C PHE A 39 1.89 -1.06 4.10
N GLU A 40 1.60 -0.87 5.39
CA GLU A 40 1.36 0.44 5.98
C GLU A 40 2.61 1.35 5.90
N ARG A 41 3.79 0.80 6.18
CA ARG A 41 5.06 1.54 6.05
C ARG A 41 5.31 1.97 4.60
N MET A 42 5.13 1.06 3.65
CA MET A 42 5.29 1.37 2.22
C MET A 42 4.27 2.41 1.76
N GLN A 43 3.01 2.27 2.16
CA GLN A 43 1.96 3.23 1.84
C GLN A 43 2.28 4.62 2.37
N ARG A 44 2.78 4.74 3.61
CA ARG A 44 3.18 6.02 4.19
C ARG A 44 4.31 6.68 3.41
N ILE A 45 5.31 5.90 2.98
CA ILE A 45 6.43 6.38 2.15
C ILE A 45 5.92 6.86 0.79
N VAL A 46 5.08 6.06 0.13
CA VAL A 46 4.50 6.42 -1.18
C VAL A 46 3.70 7.72 -1.09
N VAL A 47 2.85 7.86 -0.08
CA VAL A 47 2.06 9.08 0.13
C VAL A 47 2.96 10.30 0.36
N LEU A 48 4.05 10.15 1.13
CA LEU A 48 5.01 11.22 1.37
C LEU A 48 5.71 11.65 0.08
N VAL A 49 6.18 10.68 -0.73
CA VAL A 49 6.85 10.94 -2.01
C VAL A 49 5.91 11.66 -2.99
N ILE A 50 4.66 11.23 -3.09
CA ILE A 50 3.65 11.88 -3.93
C ILE A 50 3.46 13.33 -3.49
N LYS A 51 3.28 13.59 -2.18
CA LYS A 51 3.14 14.97 -1.67
C LYS A 51 4.33 15.84 -2.02
N LEU A 52 5.56 15.34 -1.84
CA LEU A 52 6.78 16.08 -2.19
C LEU A 52 6.85 16.41 -3.69
N ALA A 53 6.46 15.46 -4.55
CA ALA A 53 6.41 15.68 -5.99
C ALA A 53 5.38 16.78 -6.37
N PHE A 54 4.20 16.77 -5.75
CA PHE A 54 3.19 17.82 -5.95
C PHE A 54 3.67 19.20 -5.50
N VAL A 55 4.35 19.29 -4.35
CA VAL A 55 4.92 20.56 -3.86
C VAL A 55 6.00 21.05 -4.83
N GLY A 56 6.93 20.19 -5.26
CA GLY A 56 7.97 20.55 -6.21
C GLY A 56 7.41 21.00 -7.57
N PHE A 57 6.37 20.32 -8.07
CA PHE A 57 5.65 20.70 -9.27
C PHE A 57 4.99 22.08 -9.12
N ALA A 58 4.30 22.34 -8.00
CA ALA A 58 3.65 23.62 -7.76
C ALA A 58 4.65 24.79 -7.71
N VAL A 59 5.78 24.62 -7.01
CA VAL A 59 6.84 25.63 -6.97
C VAL A 59 7.40 25.88 -8.38
N SER A 60 7.66 24.81 -9.13
CA SER A 60 8.17 24.92 -10.51
C SER A 60 7.20 25.65 -11.43
N ALA A 61 5.90 25.36 -11.32
CA ALA A 61 4.86 26.03 -12.07
C ALA A 61 4.80 27.54 -11.75
N ILE A 62 4.86 27.91 -10.46
CA ILE A 62 4.88 29.32 -10.04
C ILE A 62 6.10 30.04 -10.62
N ILE A 63 7.30 29.46 -10.52
CA ILE A 63 8.51 30.06 -11.06
C ILE A 63 8.39 30.24 -12.57
N ALA A 64 7.91 29.22 -13.30
CA ALA A 64 7.68 29.32 -14.73
C ALA A 64 6.71 30.45 -15.08
N THR A 65 5.60 30.59 -14.34
CA THR A 65 4.65 31.70 -14.51
C THR A 65 5.30 33.06 -14.26
N VAL A 66 6.11 33.20 -13.21
CA VAL A 66 6.84 34.45 -12.91
C VAL A 66 7.82 34.78 -14.03
N VAL A 67 8.61 33.81 -14.49
CA VAL A 67 9.58 34.02 -15.58
C VAL A 67 8.90 34.47 -16.87
N ILE A 68 7.78 33.85 -17.25
CA ILE A 68 7.03 34.23 -18.46
C ILE A 68 6.47 35.65 -18.35
N ASN A 69 6.01 36.05 -17.17
CA ASN A 69 5.31 37.34 -16.99
C ASN A 69 6.26 38.52 -16.73
N TYR A 70 7.52 38.26 -16.38
CA TYR A 70 8.57 39.27 -16.19
C TYR A 70 9.54 39.38 -17.38
N HIS A 71 9.32 38.60 -18.44
CA HIS A 71 10.00 38.72 -19.73
C HIS A 71 9.11 39.46 -20.72
#